data_AF-A0A1G8HN19-F1
#
_entry.id   AF-A0A1G8HN19-F1
#
_cell.length_a   1.000
_cell.length_b   1.000
_cell.length_c   1.000
_cell.angle_alpha   90.00
_cell.angle_beta   90.00
_cell.angle_gamma   90.00
#
_symmetry.space_group_name_H-M   'P 1'
#
loop_
_entity.id
_entity.type
_entity.pdbx_description
1 polymer ?
#
loop_
_entity_poly.entity_id
_entity_poly.type
_entity_poly.pdbx_seq_one_letter_code
_entity_poly.pdbx_strand_id
1 'polypeptide(L)'
;MSKQFPFQRVSHAAKWVLSGLILIGPVSAEELRDPELYKQELLAIEKRLDAKLKALDEKLERLEKLESATTTVTAPVAPDSAAQVKTEEIKPVQAAEEKKSDKAESKSQDRFANVSYGKNGFEFRTDNDKFSLAIQNRIQVRYADPFDSDPRSVSDLERDESSFMIRRARTKLKGYAYWPWLQYYLQYDWSQPVLRDLSLTMDKFKWAKLWVGRGKVFYNDERVSSSGNQQFANRSIVNDIFTVDRQQGAQIFGNLFPGSWHDISYYTGVFTGLGVGERSNDDDRMMYSGRLQWNALGGEMPFSQSDIEFHEKPALNFAFAAATNRSKCTAFETDSRSCRDLPGFSPGQDGQYRINQMLEEVRFKWQGFSVQHEMHWKEVVDTRKERSDPARKTNLMGGLVQAGYFPHYIFPIIPKNLELAGRYAFVDPNVNFNNDDLQQEASGIMTYFFNGHLNKVNFQVSHLTVGDKSNQRYWLQWDFSF
;
A
#
# COMPACT_ATOMS: atom_id res chain seq x y z
N MET A 1 -51.75 -15.10 -26.86
CA MET A 1 -52.54 -14.80 -25.65
C MET A 1 -51.62 -14.19 -24.61
N SER A 2 -51.86 -12.96 -24.18
CA SER A 2 -51.18 -12.37 -23.03
C SER A 2 -51.78 -12.93 -21.73
N LYS A 3 -50.95 -13.11 -20.69
CA LYS A 3 -51.40 -13.32 -19.32
C LYS A 3 -50.69 -12.33 -18.41
N GLN A 4 -51.47 -11.46 -17.78
CA GLN A 4 -50.99 -10.55 -16.74
C GLN A 4 -50.92 -11.30 -15.41
N PHE A 5 -49.94 -10.96 -14.57
CA PHE A 5 -49.92 -11.33 -13.16
C PHE A 5 -50.35 -10.13 -12.31
N PRO A 6 -51.16 -10.31 -11.25
CA PRO A 6 -51.64 -9.22 -10.42
C PRO A 6 -50.61 -8.81 -9.35
N PHE A 7 -50.37 -7.51 -9.21
CA PHE A 7 -49.67 -6.95 -8.05
C PHE A 7 -50.64 -6.77 -6.88
N GLN A 8 -50.40 -7.44 -5.75
CA GLN A 8 -51.04 -7.13 -4.48
C GLN A 8 -50.23 -6.09 -3.70
N ARG A 9 -50.91 -5.18 -3.00
CA ARG A 9 -50.30 -4.18 -2.12
C ARG A 9 -50.18 -4.71 -0.69
N VAL A 10 -49.03 -4.50 -0.06
CA VAL A 10 -48.86 -4.49 1.40
C VAL A 10 -48.24 -3.13 1.81
N SER A 11 -48.38 -2.76 3.08
CA SER A 11 -48.45 -1.36 3.54
C SER A 11 -47.12 -0.68 3.92
N HIS A 12 -47.20 0.64 4.09
CA HIS A 12 -46.11 1.56 4.43
C HIS A 12 -45.25 1.18 5.66
N ALA A 13 -43.94 1.11 5.45
CA ALA A 13 -42.92 1.66 6.35
C ALA A 13 -41.67 2.00 5.50
N ALA A 14 -40.89 3.01 5.92
CA ALA A 14 -39.72 3.61 5.23
C ALA A 14 -40.00 4.63 4.09
N LYS A 15 -40.01 5.91 4.46
CA LYS A 15 -39.81 7.07 3.57
C LYS A 15 -39.10 8.22 4.30
N TRP A 16 -37.77 8.16 4.37
CA TRP A 16 -36.88 9.29 4.64
C TRP A 16 -35.58 9.09 3.84
N VAL A 17 -34.81 10.16 3.66
CA VAL A 17 -33.56 10.21 2.86
C VAL A 17 -33.75 9.98 1.35
N LEU A 18 -34.23 11.01 0.63
CA LEU A 18 -33.50 11.64 -0.49
C LEU A 18 -34.28 12.87 -1.00
N SER A 19 -33.87 14.08 -0.62
CA SER A 19 -34.31 15.37 -1.20
C SER A 19 -33.41 16.51 -0.68
N GLY A 20 -32.22 16.63 -1.25
CA GLY A 20 -31.38 17.83 -1.14
C GLY A 20 -31.31 18.49 -2.52
N LEU A 21 -31.94 19.65 -2.68
CA LEU A 21 -31.96 20.34 -3.98
C LEU A 21 -30.59 20.91 -4.32
N ILE A 22 -30.20 20.77 -5.58
CA ILE A 22 -29.14 21.56 -6.19
C ILE A 22 -29.66 23.00 -6.33
N LEU A 23 -29.10 23.92 -5.54
CA LEU A 23 -29.30 25.36 -5.68
C LEU A 23 -27.98 25.99 -6.15
N ILE A 24 -27.83 26.15 -7.47
CA ILE A 24 -26.74 26.92 -8.06
C ILE A 24 -27.09 28.40 -7.89
N GLY A 25 -26.56 29.03 -6.84
CA GLY A 25 -26.45 30.49 -6.78
C GLY A 25 -25.39 30.99 -7.77
N PRO A 26 -25.52 32.22 -8.29
CA PRO A 26 -24.48 32.81 -9.14
C PRO A 26 -23.20 33.01 -8.32
N VAL A 27 -22.06 32.57 -8.85
CA VAL A 27 -20.75 32.87 -8.29
C VAL A 27 -20.50 34.36 -8.44
N SER A 28 -20.46 35.09 -7.31
CA SER A 28 -19.92 36.45 -7.31
C SER A 28 -18.45 36.39 -7.71
N ALA A 29 -18.00 37.32 -8.55
CA ALA A 29 -16.59 37.45 -8.86
C ALA A 29 -15.80 37.69 -7.55
N GLU A 30 -14.67 37.01 -7.38
CA GLU A 30 -13.74 37.32 -6.29
C GLU A 30 -13.18 38.73 -6.47
N GLU A 31 -13.20 39.52 -5.40
CA GLU A 31 -12.50 40.80 -5.38
C GLU A 31 -10.99 40.55 -5.52
N LEU A 32 -10.38 41.24 -6.48
CA LEU A 32 -8.93 41.28 -6.67
C LEU A 32 -8.28 41.86 -5.41
N ARG A 33 -7.76 40.97 -4.54
CA ARG A 33 -7.07 41.37 -3.32
C ARG A 33 -5.87 42.27 -3.65
N ASP A 34 -5.73 43.36 -2.90
CA ASP A 34 -4.63 44.31 -3.05
C ASP A 34 -3.26 43.59 -2.93
N PRO A 35 -2.41 43.64 -3.99
CA PRO A 35 -1.10 43.00 -3.97
C PRO A 35 -0.18 43.46 -2.84
N GLU A 36 -0.28 44.71 -2.37
CA GLU A 36 0.53 45.21 -1.26
C GLU A 36 0.01 44.73 0.11
N LEU A 37 -1.31 44.50 0.25
CA LEU A 37 -1.86 43.85 1.44
C LEU A 37 -1.35 42.40 1.55
N TYR A 38 -1.41 41.65 0.44
CA TYR A 38 -0.90 40.27 0.39
C TYR A 38 0.61 40.19 0.66
N LYS A 39 1.39 41.14 0.14
CA LYS A 39 2.83 41.28 0.40
C LYS A 39 3.13 41.59 1.88
N GLN A 40 2.30 42.40 2.55
CA GLN A 40 2.40 42.62 4.00
C GLN A 40 2.04 41.36 4.82
N GLU A 41 1.04 40.59 4.40
CA GLU A 41 0.71 39.31 5.03
C GLU A 41 1.88 38.31 4.92
N LEU A 42 2.51 38.19 3.75
CA LEU A 42 3.68 37.33 3.54
C LEU A 42 4.87 37.72 4.43
N LEU A 43 5.22 39.01 4.50
CA LEU A 43 6.28 39.51 5.39
C LEU A 43 5.97 39.27 6.88
N ALA A 44 4.68 39.33 7.27
CA ALA A 44 4.25 39.00 8.62
C ALA A 44 4.31 37.48 8.92
N ILE A 45 4.15 36.63 7.91
CA ILE A 45 4.32 35.17 8.00
C ILE A 45 5.81 34.81 8.11
N GLU A 46 6.66 35.38 7.25
CA GLU A 46 8.12 35.19 7.24
C GLU A 46 8.74 35.54 8.60
N LYS A 47 8.45 36.75 9.12
CA LYS A 47 8.90 37.19 10.45
C LYS A 47 8.40 36.31 11.62
N ARG A 48 7.25 35.63 11.45
CA ARG A 48 6.74 34.64 12.42
C ARG A 48 7.42 33.27 12.26
N LEU A 49 8.00 32.97 11.10
CA LEU A 49 8.76 31.75 10.84
C LEU A 49 10.17 31.87 11.44
N ASP A 50 10.87 32.99 11.22
CA ASP A 50 12.18 33.27 11.81
C ASP A 50 12.15 33.20 13.34
N ALA A 51 11.12 33.80 13.95
CA ALA A 51 10.91 33.75 15.40
C ALA A 51 10.67 32.33 15.93
N LYS A 52 10.11 31.42 15.10
CA LYS A 52 9.95 30.00 15.45
C LYS A 52 11.22 29.20 15.24
N LEU A 53 12.00 29.48 14.21
CA LEU A 53 13.31 28.85 13.95
C LEU A 53 14.27 29.13 15.11
N LYS A 54 14.44 30.41 15.48
CA LYS A 54 15.28 30.79 16.62
C LYS A 54 14.82 30.14 17.94
N ALA A 55 13.52 30.07 18.18
CA ALA A 55 12.94 29.39 19.35
C ALA A 55 12.99 27.84 19.29
N LEU A 56 13.47 27.28 18.17
CA LEU A 56 13.82 25.87 18.01
C LEU A 56 15.33 25.67 18.30
N ASP A 57 16.19 26.54 17.77
CA ASP A 57 17.63 26.52 18.01
C ASP A 57 17.96 26.69 19.50
N GLU A 58 17.31 27.64 20.18
CA GLU A 58 17.41 27.85 21.63
C GLU A 58 16.96 26.63 22.46
N LYS A 59 16.11 25.75 21.89
CA LYS A 59 15.74 24.47 22.52
C LYS A 59 16.75 23.36 22.20
N LEU A 60 17.34 23.37 21.00
CA LEU A 60 18.36 22.41 20.60
C LEU A 60 19.60 22.54 21.50
N GLU A 61 20.15 23.76 21.64
CA GLU A 61 21.25 24.03 22.57
C GLU A 61 20.93 23.59 24.00
N ARG A 62 19.68 23.77 24.44
CA ARG A 62 19.25 23.41 25.80
C ARG A 62 19.17 21.90 26.00
N LEU A 63 18.83 21.13 24.95
CA LEU A 63 18.87 19.67 24.97
C LEU A 63 20.32 19.16 24.98
N GLU A 64 21.19 19.69 24.12
CA GLU A 64 22.62 19.34 24.10
C GLU A 64 23.30 19.61 25.47
N LYS A 65 22.97 20.75 26.11
CA LYS A 65 23.45 21.10 27.45
C LYS A 65 22.92 20.13 28.52
N LEU A 66 21.66 19.70 28.44
CA LEU A 66 21.10 18.68 29.36
C LEU A 66 21.70 17.29 29.15
N GLU A 67 21.94 16.88 27.90
CA GLU A 67 22.56 15.60 27.56
C GLU A 67 24.01 15.56 28.07
N SER A 68 24.80 16.61 27.83
CA SER A 68 26.17 16.75 28.35
C SER A 68 26.27 16.75 29.89
N ALA A 69 25.23 17.24 30.59
CA ALA A 69 25.17 17.26 32.05
C ALA A 69 24.74 15.90 32.65
N THR A 70 24.12 15.04 31.86
CA THR A 70 23.61 13.73 32.31
C THR A 70 24.71 12.67 32.35
N THR A 71 25.84 12.87 31.65
CA THR A 71 26.95 11.91 31.57
C THR A 71 27.83 11.84 32.82
N THR A 72 27.59 12.65 33.86
CA THR A 72 28.47 12.80 35.04
C THR A 72 27.77 12.58 36.39
N VAL A 73 27.16 11.41 36.60
CA VAL A 73 26.81 10.90 37.95
C VAL A 73 27.15 9.42 38.06
N THR A 74 28.13 9.08 38.90
CA THR A 74 28.47 7.70 39.28
C THR A 74 27.75 7.28 40.56
N ALA A 75 27.36 6.01 40.65
CA ALA A 75 26.74 5.42 41.84
C ALA A 75 27.79 4.75 42.77
N PRO A 76 27.58 4.76 44.10
CA PRO A 76 28.50 4.16 45.08
C PRO A 76 28.30 2.64 45.27
N VAL A 77 29.31 1.96 45.82
CA VAL A 77 29.36 0.50 46.05
C VAL A 77 29.92 0.19 47.45
N ALA A 78 29.44 -0.89 48.08
CA ALA A 78 30.03 -1.52 49.27
C ALA A 78 29.94 -3.07 49.14
N PRO A 79 30.85 -3.84 49.76
CA PRO A 79 31.28 -5.20 49.33
C PRO A 79 30.28 -6.33 49.68
N ASP A 80 30.45 -7.61 49.28
CA ASP A 80 31.65 -8.38 48.86
C ASP A 80 31.25 -9.46 47.78
N SER A 81 32.03 -10.44 47.28
CA SER A 81 33.34 -11.03 47.67
C SER A 81 34.06 -11.79 46.54
N ALA A 82 35.30 -12.23 46.86
CA ALA A 82 36.07 -13.39 46.36
C ALA A 82 36.40 -13.57 44.85
N ALA A 83 37.70 -13.41 44.55
CA ALA A 83 38.53 -14.18 43.58
C ALA A 83 38.20 -14.10 42.05
N GLN A 84 39.17 -14.05 41.13
CA GLN A 84 40.64 -13.97 41.22
C GLN A 84 41.24 -13.41 39.89
N VAL A 85 42.29 -12.56 39.98
CA VAL A 85 43.59 -12.64 39.24
C VAL A 85 43.54 -13.03 37.72
N LYS A 86 44.05 -12.28 36.72
CA LYS A 86 45.23 -11.38 36.67
C LYS A 86 45.23 -10.48 35.41
N THR A 87 45.66 -9.23 35.52
CA THR A 87 46.26 -8.44 34.41
C THR A 87 47.17 -7.37 35.02
N GLU A 88 48.40 -7.23 34.54
CA GLU A 88 49.34 -6.18 34.99
C GLU A 88 49.49 -5.08 33.93
N GLU A 89 49.90 -3.90 34.40
CA GLU A 89 49.91 -2.62 33.67
C GLU A 89 51.01 -2.56 32.57
N ILE A 90 51.19 -1.44 31.85
CA ILE A 90 51.98 -0.29 32.32
C ILE A 90 51.48 1.05 31.73
N LYS A 91 51.78 2.14 32.45
CA LYS A 91 51.28 3.51 32.27
C LYS A 91 52.03 4.33 31.18
N PRO A 92 51.46 5.45 30.68
CA PRO A 92 52.03 6.25 29.58
C PRO A 92 53.04 7.32 30.05
N VAL A 93 53.78 7.89 29.09
CA VAL A 93 54.65 9.07 29.26
C VAL A 93 54.39 10.08 28.14
N GLN A 94 54.41 11.38 28.47
CA GLN A 94 54.30 12.48 27.51
C GLN A 94 55.68 12.97 27.06
N ALA A 95 55.79 13.36 25.79
CA ALA A 95 56.76 14.34 25.30
C ALA A 95 56.17 15.04 24.07
N ALA A 96 56.48 16.31 23.86
CA ALA A 96 56.04 17.08 22.70
C ALA A 96 57.23 17.83 22.11
N GLU A 97 57.40 17.80 20.79
CA GLU A 97 58.30 18.73 20.12
C GLU A 97 57.91 18.99 18.66
N GLU A 98 57.65 20.28 18.41
CA GLU A 98 57.77 21.11 17.19
C GLU A 98 57.44 20.63 15.75
N LYS A 99 57.23 21.64 14.90
CA LYS A 99 56.76 21.52 13.51
C LYS A 99 57.92 21.30 12.53
N LYS A 100 57.65 20.56 11.46
CA LYS A 100 58.10 20.97 10.11
C LYS A 100 56.99 20.70 9.08
N SER A 101 56.97 21.54 8.05
CA SER A 101 55.96 21.51 7.00
C SER A 101 56.42 20.68 5.82
N ASP A 102 55.57 19.76 5.36
CA ASP A 102 55.61 19.27 3.98
C ASP A 102 54.23 19.38 3.35
N LYS A 103 54.20 19.78 2.07
CA LYS A 103 52.97 19.84 1.27
C LYS A 103 52.61 18.44 0.78
N ALA A 104 52.12 17.60 1.68
CA ALA A 104 51.35 16.43 1.26
C ALA A 104 50.02 16.91 0.67
N GLU A 105 49.78 16.62 -0.61
CA GLU A 105 48.45 16.77 -1.19
C GLU A 105 47.46 15.94 -0.39
N SER A 106 46.46 16.57 0.23
CA SER A 106 45.40 15.86 0.90
C SER A 106 44.53 15.17 -0.16
N LYS A 107 44.91 13.93 -0.53
CA LYS A 107 43.97 12.99 -1.13
C LYS A 107 42.74 12.98 -0.25
N SER A 108 41.62 13.46 -0.79
CA SER A 108 40.33 13.35 -0.12
C SER A 108 40.11 11.88 0.20
N GLN A 109 40.06 11.54 1.49
CA GLN A 109 39.54 10.24 1.89
C GLN A 109 38.09 10.21 1.43
N ASP A 110 37.80 9.39 0.42
CA ASP A 110 36.45 9.23 -0.12
C ASP A 110 35.50 8.99 1.04
N ARG A 111 34.45 9.82 1.19
CA ARG A 111 33.42 9.56 2.20
C ARG A 111 32.56 8.43 1.65
N PHE A 112 32.94 7.21 2.00
CA PHE A 112 32.48 5.97 1.36
C PHE A 112 30.95 5.89 1.21
N ALA A 113 30.17 6.47 2.13
CA ALA A 113 28.82 6.92 1.85
C ALA A 113 28.44 8.13 2.72
N ASN A 114 27.60 9.02 2.19
CA ASN A 114 26.76 9.90 3.01
C ASN A 114 25.57 9.10 3.54
N VAL A 115 25.11 9.44 4.75
CA VAL A 115 23.94 8.85 5.39
C VAL A 115 22.88 9.93 5.59
N SER A 116 21.63 9.62 5.31
CA SER A 116 20.47 10.44 5.65
C SER A 116 19.30 9.57 6.13
N TYR A 117 18.25 10.21 6.64
CA TYR A 117 17.01 9.54 7.04
C TYR A 117 15.82 10.24 6.39
N GLY A 118 14.83 9.48 5.93
CA GLY A 118 13.68 10.05 5.23
C GLY A 118 12.55 9.06 4.99
N LYS A 119 11.72 9.32 3.97
CA LYS A 119 10.52 8.52 3.66
C LYS A 119 10.81 7.06 3.27
N ASN A 120 12.08 6.71 3.05
CA ASN A 120 12.56 5.38 2.73
C ASN A 120 13.41 4.75 3.86
N GLY A 121 13.30 5.27 5.09
CA GLY A 121 14.13 4.88 6.23
C GLY A 121 15.54 5.48 6.15
N PHE A 122 16.56 4.69 6.47
CA PHE A 122 17.97 5.08 6.39
C PHE A 122 18.47 4.97 4.94
N GLU A 123 18.96 6.08 4.38
CA GLU A 123 19.47 6.16 3.01
C GLU A 123 20.99 6.37 3.02
N PHE A 124 21.71 5.47 2.35
CA PHE A 124 23.15 5.48 2.14
C PHE A 124 23.44 5.78 0.67
N ARG A 125 24.38 6.68 0.38
CA ARG A 125 24.75 7.04 -1.00
C ARG A 125 26.23 7.41 -1.13
N THR A 126 26.92 6.79 -2.08
CA THR A 126 28.33 7.09 -2.39
C THR A 126 28.49 8.49 -2.99
N ASP A 127 29.54 9.23 -2.64
CA ASP A 127 29.85 10.57 -3.19
C ASP A 127 29.84 10.62 -4.73
N ASN A 128 30.26 9.54 -5.39
CA ASN A 128 30.31 9.43 -6.85
C ASN A 128 28.97 9.03 -7.52
N ASP A 129 27.89 8.96 -6.76
CA ASP A 129 26.52 8.63 -7.18
C ASP A 129 26.34 7.29 -7.95
N LYS A 130 27.28 6.34 -7.83
CA LYS A 130 27.17 5.01 -8.47
C LYS A 130 26.35 4.01 -7.66
N PHE A 131 26.27 4.18 -6.34
CA PHE A 131 25.55 3.26 -5.46
C PHE A 131 24.68 4.00 -4.45
N SER A 132 23.48 3.47 -4.27
CA SER A 132 22.55 3.88 -3.21
C SER A 132 21.89 2.65 -2.58
N LEU A 133 21.63 2.73 -1.28
CA LEU A 133 20.87 1.76 -0.49
C LEU A 133 19.97 2.50 0.51
N ALA A 134 18.66 2.33 0.37
CA ALA A 134 17.63 2.71 1.32
C ALA A 134 17.16 1.47 2.08
N ILE A 135 17.25 1.50 3.41
CA ILE A 135 16.80 0.44 4.33
C ILE A 135 15.57 0.96 5.08
N GLN A 136 14.41 0.37 4.81
CA GLN A 136 13.18 0.64 5.56
C GLN A 136 12.65 -0.63 6.22
N ASN A 137 12.46 -0.57 7.53
CA ASN A 137 11.71 -1.54 8.29
C ASN A 137 10.26 -1.07 8.47
N ARG A 138 9.35 -2.04 8.68
CA ARG A 138 7.95 -1.77 8.99
C ARG A 138 7.40 -2.87 9.89
N ILE A 139 6.79 -2.45 10.99
CA ILE A 139 6.08 -3.30 11.94
C ILE A 139 4.61 -2.90 11.91
N GLN A 140 3.73 -3.89 11.85
CA GLN A 140 2.29 -3.71 11.93
C GLN A 140 1.74 -4.69 12.97
N VAL A 141 1.23 -4.16 14.07
CA VAL A 141 0.58 -4.93 15.14
C VAL A 141 -0.93 -4.75 15.05
N ARG A 142 -1.68 -5.81 15.37
CA ARG A 142 -3.14 -5.86 15.25
C ARG A 142 -3.74 -6.61 16.44
N TYR A 143 -4.85 -6.06 16.95
CA TYR A 143 -5.89 -6.79 17.65
C TYR A 143 -7.07 -7.01 16.69
N ALA A 144 -7.65 -8.21 16.69
CA ALA A 144 -8.78 -8.59 15.87
C ALA A 144 -9.81 -9.35 16.69
N ASP A 145 -11.10 -9.12 16.41
CA ASP A 145 -12.22 -9.65 17.18
C ASP A 145 -13.47 -9.71 16.29
N PRO A 146 -14.26 -10.80 16.25
CA PRO A 146 -14.02 -12.12 16.80
C PRO A 146 -13.12 -13.02 15.89
N PHE A 147 -12.55 -12.49 14.80
CA PHE A 147 -11.60 -13.21 13.93
C PHE A 147 -10.76 -12.25 13.05
N ASP A 148 -9.60 -12.69 12.51
CA ASP A 148 -8.78 -11.86 11.58
C ASP A 148 -9.03 -12.12 10.09
N SER A 149 -9.24 -13.38 9.66
CA SER A 149 -9.33 -13.68 8.23
C SER A 149 -10.62 -13.16 7.60
N ASP A 150 -10.56 -12.84 6.32
CA ASP A 150 -11.74 -12.52 5.52
C ASP A 150 -12.53 -13.83 5.23
N PRO A 151 -13.85 -13.87 5.48
CA PRO A 151 -14.62 -15.10 5.44
C PRO A 151 -14.98 -15.52 4.02
N ARG A 152 -14.82 -16.82 3.71
CA ARG A 152 -15.17 -17.41 2.40
C ARG A 152 -16.31 -18.44 2.49
N SER A 153 -16.77 -18.72 3.71
CA SER A 153 -17.75 -19.76 4.05
C SER A 153 -18.53 -19.35 5.30
N VAL A 154 -19.65 -20.02 5.58
CA VAL A 154 -20.41 -19.78 6.82
C VAL A 154 -19.57 -20.08 8.07
N SER A 155 -18.81 -21.17 8.08
CA SER A 155 -17.95 -21.54 9.22
C SER A 155 -16.78 -20.57 9.45
N ASP A 156 -16.41 -19.75 8.45
CA ASP A 156 -15.45 -18.66 8.66
C ASP A 156 -16.03 -17.53 9.54
N LEU A 157 -17.34 -17.27 9.45
CA LEU A 157 -18.08 -16.25 10.22
C LEU A 157 -18.40 -16.70 11.65
N GLU A 158 -18.51 -18.02 11.88
CA GLU A 158 -18.92 -18.62 13.16
C GLU A 158 -17.76 -18.80 14.16
N ARG A 159 -16.58 -18.24 13.87
CA ARG A 159 -15.44 -18.21 14.81
C ARG A 159 -15.60 -17.10 15.85
N ASP A 160 -15.22 -17.43 17.08
CA ASP A 160 -15.31 -16.56 18.25
C ASP A 160 -13.96 -16.56 19.01
N GLU A 161 -12.92 -16.00 18.36
CA GLU A 161 -11.52 -16.01 18.80
C GLU A 161 -10.85 -14.64 18.63
N SER A 162 -10.92 -13.80 19.66
CA SER A 162 -10.14 -12.55 19.74
C SER A 162 -8.63 -12.84 19.66
N SER A 163 -7.88 -12.10 18.85
CA SER A 163 -6.46 -12.38 18.57
C SER A 163 -5.56 -11.14 18.55
N PHE A 164 -4.37 -11.27 19.14
CA PHE A 164 -3.28 -10.30 19.06
C PHE A 164 -2.17 -10.85 18.15
N MET A 165 -1.66 -10.04 17.21
CA MET A 165 -0.66 -10.50 16.25
C MET A 165 0.26 -9.40 15.71
N ILE A 166 1.48 -9.80 15.33
CA ILE A 166 2.35 -9.03 14.45
C ILE A 166 1.93 -9.35 13.00
N ARG A 167 0.91 -8.64 12.51
CA ARG A 167 0.27 -8.95 11.21
C ARG A 167 1.23 -8.86 10.03
N ARG A 168 2.22 -7.95 10.12
CA ARG A 168 3.29 -7.71 9.12
C ARG A 168 4.56 -7.24 9.84
N ALA A 169 5.69 -7.89 9.63
CA ALA A 169 7.03 -7.40 10.01
C ALA A 169 7.95 -7.50 8.80
N ARG A 170 8.44 -6.38 8.26
CA ARG A 170 9.07 -6.36 6.92
C ARG A 170 10.31 -5.48 6.87
N THR A 171 11.29 -5.93 6.09
CA THR A 171 12.43 -5.11 5.66
C THR A 171 12.35 -4.93 4.16
N LYS A 172 12.47 -3.67 3.71
CA LYS A 172 12.62 -3.28 2.31
C LYS A 172 14.04 -2.79 2.11
N LEU A 173 14.72 -3.29 1.08
CA LEU A 173 15.98 -2.72 0.60
C LEU A 173 15.72 -2.21 -0.83
N LYS A 174 16.11 -0.98 -1.14
CA LYS A 174 16.02 -0.45 -2.50
C LYS A 174 17.13 0.52 -2.80
N GLY A 175 17.41 0.76 -4.08
CA GLY A 175 18.41 1.73 -4.49
C GLY A 175 18.83 1.48 -5.92
N TYR A 176 20.09 1.76 -6.23
CA TYR A 176 20.71 1.50 -7.53
C TYR A 176 22.17 1.10 -7.39
N ALA A 177 22.71 0.43 -8.41
CA ALA A 177 24.09 -0.01 -8.46
C ALA A 177 24.69 0.25 -9.85
N TYR A 178 25.94 0.73 -9.87
CA TYR A 178 26.71 1.18 -11.04
C TYR A 178 26.14 2.39 -11.80
N TRP A 179 24.82 2.48 -11.98
CA TRP A 179 24.12 3.58 -12.64
C TRP A 179 22.80 3.92 -11.93
N PRO A 180 22.44 5.20 -11.70
CA PRO A 180 21.18 5.59 -11.06
C PRO A 180 19.89 5.09 -11.74
N TRP A 181 19.94 4.79 -13.05
CA TRP A 181 18.82 4.20 -13.80
C TRP A 181 18.70 2.68 -13.66
N LEU A 182 19.70 1.97 -13.09
CA LEU A 182 19.65 0.53 -12.82
C LEU A 182 19.29 0.31 -11.34
N GLN A 183 17.99 0.35 -11.08
CA GLN A 183 17.43 0.26 -9.73
C GLN A 183 17.23 -1.20 -9.31
N TYR A 184 17.32 -1.45 -8.00
CA TYR A 184 16.97 -2.73 -7.40
C TYR A 184 15.91 -2.55 -6.29
N TYR A 185 15.08 -3.57 -6.10
CA TYR A 185 14.08 -3.63 -5.03
C TYR A 185 14.04 -5.03 -4.41
N LEU A 186 14.03 -5.09 -3.08
CA LEU A 186 13.89 -6.30 -2.29
C LEU A 186 12.88 -6.05 -1.16
N GLN A 187 11.97 -6.98 -0.92
CA GLN A 187 11.10 -6.99 0.26
C GLN A 187 11.10 -8.38 0.90
N TYR A 188 11.54 -8.46 2.15
CA TYR A 188 11.43 -9.65 2.99
C TYR A 188 10.35 -9.45 4.06
N ASP A 189 9.70 -10.54 4.47
CA ASP A 189 8.69 -10.57 5.52
C ASP A 189 9.10 -11.58 6.59
N TRP A 190 9.28 -11.08 7.82
CA TRP A 190 9.66 -11.84 9.00
C TRP A 190 8.45 -12.48 9.69
N SER A 191 7.25 -11.89 9.53
CA SER A 191 6.01 -12.42 10.13
C SER A 191 5.42 -13.60 9.33
N GLN A 192 5.71 -13.66 8.04
CA GLN A 192 5.49 -14.81 7.17
C GLN A 192 6.81 -15.06 6.42
N PRO A 193 7.77 -15.82 6.98
CA PRO A 193 9.16 -15.95 6.49
C PRO A 193 9.32 -16.23 4.98
N VAL A 194 9.29 -15.16 4.19
CA VAL A 194 9.32 -15.23 2.74
C VAL A 194 9.93 -13.97 2.13
N LEU A 195 10.78 -14.17 1.15
CA LEU A 195 11.18 -13.11 0.23
C LEU A 195 9.96 -12.83 -0.66
N ARG A 196 9.29 -11.68 -0.49
CA ARG A 196 8.09 -11.32 -1.26
C ARG A 196 8.49 -10.79 -2.64
N ASP A 197 9.34 -9.78 -2.66
CA ASP A 197 9.77 -9.07 -3.86
C ASP A 197 11.30 -9.13 -3.99
N LEU A 198 11.80 -9.36 -5.20
CA LEU A 198 13.20 -9.20 -5.59
C LEU A 198 13.25 -8.91 -7.10
N SER A 199 13.62 -7.69 -7.49
CA SER A 199 13.64 -7.28 -8.89
C SER A 199 14.69 -6.21 -9.21
N LEU A 200 15.07 -6.17 -10.48
CA LEU A 200 15.82 -5.09 -11.10
C LEU A 200 14.89 -4.28 -12.00
N THR A 201 15.08 -2.97 -12.06
CA THR A 201 14.33 -2.05 -12.93
C THR A 201 15.30 -1.14 -13.69
N MET A 202 15.25 -1.20 -15.01
CA MET A 202 15.93 -0.27 -15.90
C MET A 202 15.02 0.94 -16.18
N ASP A 203 15.20 1.99 -15.39
CA ASP A 203 14.49 3.27 -15.44
C ASP A 203 15.27 4.31 -16.24
N LYS A 204 15.61 3.96 -17.49
CA LYS A 204 16.49 4.76 -18.36
C LYS A 204 15.72 5.70 -19.31
N PHE A 205 14.47 5.39 -19.62
CA PHE A 205 13.65 6.16 -20.55
C PHE A 205 12.39 6.67 -19.86
N LYS A 206 12.07 7.96 -20.02
CA LYS A 206 10.87 8.57 -19.41
C LYS A 206 9.55 7.88 -19.84
N TRP A 207 9.52 7.32 -21.05
CA TRP A 207 8.36 6.67 -21.64
C TRP A 207 8.30 5.16 -21.40
N ALA A 208 9.37 4.51 -20.91
CA ALA A 208 9.40 3.07 -20.66
C ALA A 208 10.45 2.64 -19.62
N LYS A 209 10.00 1.81 -18.68
CA LYS A 209 10.81 1.14 -17.66
C LYS A 209 10.68 -0.37 -17.89
N LEU A 210 11.82 -1.08 -17.91
CA LEU A 210 11.84 -2.55 -17.95
C LEU A 210 12.10 -3.08 -16.54
N TRP A 211 11.17 -3.85 -16.00
CA TRP A 211 11.28 -4.55 -14.73
C TRP A 211 11.46 -6.05 -14.99
N VAL A 212 12.37 -6.69 -14.23
CA VAL A 212 12.64 -8.13 -14.30
C VAL A 212 12.87 -8.67 -12.88
N GLY A 213 12.28 -9.82 -12.56
CA GLY A 213 12.45 -10.49 -11.28
C GLY A 213 11.16 -11.12 -10.77
N ARG A 214 10.93 -11.04 -9.46
CA ARG A 214 9.67 -11.46 -8.82
C ARG A 214 9.08 -10.33 -7.98
N GLY A 215 7.79 -10.11 -8.13
CA GLY A 215 7.06 -9.07 -7.41
C GLY A 215 5.69 -8.83 -8.05
N LYS A 216 5.02 -7.75 -7.65
CA LYS A 216 3.61 -7.52 -8.06
C LYS A 216 3.48 -7.30 -9.57
N VAL A 217 2.44 -7.88 -10.14
CA VAL A 217 1.97 -7.55 -11.50
C VAL A 217 1.12 -6.29 -11.45
N PHE A 218 1.29 -5.38 -12.41
CA PHE A 218 0.47 -4.16 -12.50
C PHE A 218 -0.94 -4.43 -13.08
N TYR A 219 -1.78 -5.14 -12.31
CA TYR A 219 -3.15 -5.50 -12.68
C TYR A 219 -4.19 -4.54 -12.08
N ASN A 220 -4.50 -4.64 -10.78
CA ASN A 220 -5.49 -3.80 -10.08
C ASN A 220 -4.87 -2.93 -8.97
N ASP A 221 -5.35 -1.70 -8.77
CA ASP A 221 -4.77 -0.78 -7.78
C ASP A 221 -4.74 -1.40 -6.39
N GLU A 222 -5.84 -1.94 -5.86
CA GLU A 222 -5.88 -2.39 -4.47
C GLU A 222 -4.76 -3.42 -4.23
N ARG A 223 -4.46 -4.30 -5.20
CA ARG A 223 -3.31 -5.21 -5.10
C ARG A 223 -1.97 -4.50 -5.22
N VAL A 224 -1.79 -3.64 -6.21
CA VAL A 224 -0.53 -2.93 -6.54
C VAL A 224 -0.13 -1.93 -5.45
N SER A 225 -1.09 -1.19 -4.90
CA SER A 225 -0.96 -0.28 -3.75
C SER A 225 -0.21 -0.96 -2.59
N SER A 226 0.76 -0.24 -2.02
CA SER A 226 1.54 -0.72 -0.87
C SER A 226 0.60 -1.04 0.29
N SER A 227 0.80 -2.13 1.05
CA SER A 227 -0.10 -2.46 2.16
C SER A 227 0.00 -1.51 3.36
N GLY A 228 0.92 -0.53 3.34
CA GLY A 228 0.89 0.64 4.23
C GLY A 228 0.08 1.81 3.66
N ASN A 229 0.01 1.90 2.33
CA ASN A 229 -0.66 2.96 1.56
C ASN A 229 -2.16 2.68 1.30
N GLN A 230 -2.71 1.70 2.02
CA GLN A 230 -4.14 1.39 1.98
C GLN A 230 -4.88 2.33 2.93
N GLN A 231 -6.11 2.67 2.57
CA GLN A 231 -7.04 3.41 3.42
C GLN A 231 -7.60 2.49 4.52
N PHE A 232 -7.89 1.23 4.16
CA PHE A 232 -8.37 0.18 5.07
C PHE A 232 -7.25 -0.66 5.68
N ALA A 233 -7.54 -1.36 6.79
CA ALA A 233 -6.54 -2.14 7.52
C ALA A 233 -6.07 -3.40 6.75
N ASN A 234 -6.96 -3.94 5.92
CA ASN A 234 -6.72 -4.95 4.88
C ASN A 234 -7.40 -4.51 3.57
N ARG A 235 -7.17 -5.33 2.53
CA ARG A 235 -7.88 -5.26 1.25
C ARG A 235 -9.35 -5.65 1.41
N SER A 236 -10.12 -5.48 0.36
CA SER A 236 -11.48 -6.00 0.25
C SER A 236 -11.48 -7.52 0.12
N ILE A 237 -12.64 -8.12 0.38
CA ILE A 237 -12.92 -9.53 0.04
C ILE A 237 -12.67 -9.84 -1.45
N VAL A 238 -12.83 -8.86 -2.35
CA VAL A 238 -12.65 -9.01 -3.80
C VAL A 238 -11.21 -9.36 -4.13
N ASN A 239 -10.23 -8.68 -3.52
CA ASN A 239 -8.83 -8.88 -3.90
C ASN A 239 -8.38 -10.34 -3.77
N ASP A 240 -8.81 -11.07 -2.74
CA ASP A 240 -8.34 -12.45 -2.49
C ASP A 240 -8.68 -13.42 -3.65
N ILE A 241 -9.77 -13.12 -4.37
CA ILE A 241 -10.28 -13.87 -5.52
C ILE A 241 -9.78 -13.24 -6.84
N PHE A 242 -9.86 -11.91 -6.92
CA PHE A 242 -9.51 -11.03 -8.05
C PHE A 242 -8.02 -11.03 -8.42
N THR A 243 -7.14 -11.21 -7.44
CA THR A 243 -5.70 -10.96 -7.59
C THR A 243 -4.96 -11.98 -8.47
N VAL A 244 -4.09 -11.47 -9.36
CA VAL A 244 -2.98 -12.23 -9.97
C VAL A 244 -1.68 -12.19 -9.12
N ASP A 245 -1.68 -11.34 -8.10
CA ASP A 245 -0.67 -11.10 -7.06
C ASP A 245 0.76 -10.84 -7.55
N ARG A 246 1.69 -11.72 -7.17
CA ARG A 246 3.12 -11.60 -7.35
C ARG A 246 3.58 -12.77 -8.18
N GLN A 247 4.25 -12.50 -9.27
CA GLN A 247 4.69 -13.51 -10.21
C GLN A 247 6.18 -13.32 -10.49
N GLN A 248 6.85 -14.36 -11.02
CA GLN A 248 8.21 -14.25 -11.52
C GLN A 248 8.20 -14.07 -13.04
N GLY A 249 8.93 -13.10 -13.57
CA GLY A 249 8.92 -12.76 -15.00
C GLY A 249 9.49 -11.38 -15.31
N ALA A 250 8.94 -10.75 -16.35
CA ALA A 250 9.30 -9.41 -16.78
C ALA A 250 8.06 -8.58 -17.16
N GLN A 251 8.11 -7.27 -16.90
CA GLN A 251 7.06 -6.33 -17.30
C GLN A 251 7.65 -4.99 -17.75
N ILE A 252 7.05 -4.41 -18.78
CA ILE A 252 7.37 -3.08 -19.31
C ILE A 252 6.20 -2.17 -19.01
N PHE A 253 6.50 -0.99 -18.49
CA PHE A 253 5.50 0.03 -18.19
C PHE A 253 6.06 1.43 -18.33
N GLY A 254 5.20 2.40 -18.55
CA GLY A 254 5.59 3.79 -18.71
C GLY A 254 4.39 4.72 -18.80
N ASN A 255 4.67 6.02 -18.87
CA ASN A 255 3.68 7.06 -19.03
C ASN A 255 3.90 7.81 -20.34
N LEU A 256 2.80 8.04 -21.06
CA LEU A 256 2.75 8.77 -22.32
C LEU A 256 2.00 10.08 -22.08
N PHE A 257 2.59 11.18 -22.57
CA PHE A 257 2.02 12.54 -22.49
C PHE A 257 1.73 13.04 -21.04
N PRO A 258 2.69 12.95 -20.11
CA PRO A 258 2.50 13.36 -18.70
C PRO A 258 2.00 14.80 -18.57
N GLY A 259 0.98 15.00 -17.74
CA GLY A 259 0.38 16.31 -17.45
C GLY A 259 -0.55 16.85 -18.56
N SER A 260 -0.83 16.07 -19.60
CA SER A 260 -1.84 16.42 -20.63
C SER A 260 -3.22 15.83 -20.30
N TRP A 261 -4.25 16.21 -21.06
CA TRP A 261 -5.58 15.59 -20.92
C TRP A 261 -5.62 14.13 -21.43
N HIS A 262 -4.66 13.74 -22.26
CA HIS A 262 -4.45 12.37 -22.75
C HIS A 262 -3.20 11.73 -22.12
N ASP A 263 -2.97 12.02 -20.85
CA ASP A 263 -1.95 11.39 -19.99
C ASP A 263 -2.32 9.91 -19.76
N ILE A 264 -1.53 9.00 -20.34
CA ILE A 264 -1.82 7.57 -20.40
C ILE A 264 -0.63 6.77 -19.86
N SER A 265 -0.81 6.11 -18.71
CA SER A 265 0.12 5.08 -18.24
C SER A 265 -0.28 3.72 -18.81
N TYR A 266 0.71 2.93 -19.24
CA TYR A 266 0.52 1.58 -19.77
C TYR A 266 1.44 0.59 -19.04
N TYR A 267 0.98 -0.65 -18.89
CA TYR A 267 1.70 -1.73 -18.24
C TYR A 267 1.43 -3.04 -19.00
N THR A 268 2.46 -3.83 -19.29
CA THR A 268 2.32 -5.15 -19.90
C THR A 268 3.43 -6.09 -19.42
N GLY A 269 3.15 -7.38 -19.25
CA GLY A 269 4.13 -8.32 -18.72
C GLY A 269 3.84 -9.79 -19.02
N VAL A 270 4.90 -10.59 -18.91
CA VAL A 270 4.93 -12.04 -19.13
C VAL A 270 5.59 -12.72 -17.94
N PHE A 271 4.96 -13.77 -17.41
CA PHE A 271 5.32 -14.36 -16.11
C PHE A 271 5.10 -15.88 -16.05
N THR A 272 5.66 -16.54 -15.05
CA THR A 272 5.56 -18.00 -14.84
C THR A 272 4.15 -18.51 -14.52
N GLY A 273 3.28 -17.66 -13.96
CA GLY A 273 1.88 -18.02 -13.68
C GLY A 273 1.62 -18.88 -12.44
N LEU A 274 2.64 -19.14 -11.62
CA LEU A 274 2.56 -19.97 -10.40
C LEU A 274 2.71 -19.19 -9.08
N GLY A 275 2.86 -17.86 -9.14
CA GLY A 275 2.93 -17.00 -7.97
C GLY A 275 4.35 -16.83 -7.39
N VAL A 276 4.45 -16.91 -6.06
CA VAL A 276 5.69 -16.84 -5.28
C VAL A 276 6.13 -18.22 -4.81
N GLY A 277 7.39 -18.56 -5.09
CA GLY A 277 8.05 -19.80 -4.67
C GLY A 277 8.59 -20.57 -5.87
N GLU A 278 7.76 -20.69 -6.91
CA GLU A 278 8.09 -21.38 -8.15
C GLU A 278 8.90 -20.53 -9.13
N ARG A 279 9.84 -21.18 -9.83
CA ARG A 279 10.74 -20.55 -10.83
C ARG A 279 10.42 -20.92 -12.27
N SER A 280 9.77 -22.06 -12.47
CA SER A 280 9.29 -22.54 -13.77
C SER A 280 7.81 -22.18 -13.95
N ASN A 281 7.31 -22.30 -15.19
CA ASN A 281 5.89 -22.49 -15.46
C ASN A 281 5.59 -24.02 -15.50
N ASP A 282 4.33 -24.43 -15.34
CA ASP A 282 3.92 -25.84 -15.26
C ASP A 282 3.42 -26.48 -16.57
N ASP A 283 3.17 -25.71 -17.64
CA ASP A 283 2.60 -26.26 -18.89
C ASP A 283 3.18 -25.67 -20.20
N ASP A 284 4.36 -25.05 -20.11
CA ASP A 284 5.03 -24.22 -21.12
C ASP A 284 4.23 -23.00 -21.63
N ARG A 285 3.20 -22.54 -20.88
CA ARG A 285 2.39 -21.36 -21.24
C ARG A 285 2.45 -20.29 -20.16
N MET A 286 3.36 -19.35 -20.36
CA MET A 286 3.48 -18.15 -19.54
C MET A 286 2.15 -17.42 -19.38
N MET A 287 1.94 -16.87 -18.18
CA MET A 287 0.91 -15.88 -17.89
C MET A 287 1.21 -14.57 -18.63
N TYR A 288 0.18 -13.93 -19.14
CA TYR A 288 0.25 -12.57 -19.69
C TYR A 288 -0.70 -11.64 -18.93
N SER A 289 -0.29 -10.38 -18.73
CA SER A 289 -1.12 -9.32 -18.16
C SER A 289 -0.90 -8.00 -18.89
N GLY A 290 -1.95 -7.23 -19.07
CA GLY A 290 -1.91 -5.86 -19.59
C GLY A 290 -2.84 -4.94 -18.82
N ARG A 291 -2.45 -3.67 -18.64
CA ARG A 291 -3.25 -2.60 -18.02
C ARG A 291 -3.03 -1.30 -18.80
N LEU A 292 -4.11 -0.59 -19.08
CA LEU A 292 -4.11 0.78 -19.59
C LEU A 292 -4.78 1.68 -18.56
N GLN A 293 -4.21 2.86 -18.34
CA GLN A 293 -4.62 3.80 -17.31
C GLN A 293 -4.62 5.22 -17.89
N TRP A 294 -5.78 5.89 -17.89
CA TRP A 294 -5.95 7.26 -18.39
C TRP A 294 -6.15 8.24 -17.24
N ASN A 295 -5.20 9.13 -17.02
CA ASN A 295 -5.24 10.16 -15.99
C ASN A 295 -5.98 11.40 -16.54
N ALA A 296 -7.31 11.34 -16.58
CA ALA A 296 -8.18 12.25 -17.35
C ALA A 296 -8.12 13.73 -16.97
N LEU A 297 -7.59 14.08 -15.79
CA LEU A 297 -7.37 15.47 -15.35
C LEU A 297 -5.88 15.88 -15.33
N GLY A 298 -5.00 15.03 -15.86
CA GLY A 298 -3.56 15.27 -16.02
C GLY A 298 -2.72 14.92 -14.78
N GLY A 299 -1.56 14.29 -15.01
CA GLY A 299 -0.62 13.85 -13.98
C GLY A 299 -0.85 12.40 -13.56
N GLU A 300 0.22 11.63 -13.42
CA GLU A 300 0.14 10.21 -13.02
C GLU A 300 -0.43 10.06 -11.60
N MET A 301 -1.58 9.38 -11.46
CA MET A 301 -2.17 9.10 -10.15
C MET A 301 -1.47 7.92 -9.46
N PRO A 302 -0.71 8.15 -8.36
CA PRO A 302 0.11 7.12 -7.73
C PRO A 302 -0.76 6.07 -6.98
N PHE A 303 -0.21 4.86 -6.83
CA PHE A 303 -0.84 3.74 -6.11
C PHE A 303 -0.86 3.97 -4.58
N SER A 304 -1.84 4.77 -4.15
CA SER A 304 -2.13 5.16 -2.77
C SER A 304 -3.61 5.51 -2.67
N GLN A 305 -4.35 5.00 -1.67
CA GLN A 305 -5.81 5.11 -1.65
C GLN A 305 -6.30 6.45 -1.06
N SER A 306 -5.96 6.75 0.20
CA SER A 306 -6.31 8.00 0.90
C SER A 306 -5.78 9.26 0.20
N ASP A 307 -6.46 10.41 0.34
CA ASP A 307 -5.93 11.73 -0.07
C ASP A 307 -5.20 12.46 1.07
N ILE A 308 -4.17 11.83 1.63
CA ILE A 308 -3.30 12.41 2.69
C ILE A 308 -2.51 13.62 2.16
N GLU A 309 -2.24 13.65 0.86
CA GLU A 309 -1.46 14.70 0.20
C GLU A 309 -2.30 15.96 -0.08
N PHE A 310 -3.62 15.90 0.14
CA PHE A 310 -4.61 16.97 -0.06
C PHE A 310 -4.53 17.58 -1.47
N HIS A 311 -5.12 16.88 -2.45
CA HIS A 311 -5.10 17.28 -3.85
C HIS A 311 -5.91 18.59 -4.06
N GLU A 312 -5.23 19.74 -4.12
CA GLU A 312 -5.85 21.06 -4.32
C GLU A 312 -6.76 21.12 -5.56
N LYS A 313 -6.32 20.45 -6.63
CA LYS A 313 -7.02 20.28 -7.90
C LYS A 313 -7.55 18.85 -7.99
N PRO A 314 -8.74 18.62 -8.58
CA PRO A 314 -9.29 17.29 -8.74
C PRO A 314 -8.40 16.43 -9.66
N ALA A 315 -8.06 15.23 -9.21
CA ALA A 315 -7.39 14.20 -9.99
C ALA A 315 -8.38 13.05 -10.24
N LEU A 316 -8.54 12.65 -11.50
CA LEU A 316 -9.42 11.58 -11.93
C LEU A 316 -8.65 10.59 -12.78
N ASN A 317 -8.84 9.30 -12.51
CA ASN A 317 -8.23 8.22 -13.25
C ASN A 317 -9.25 7.12 -13.58
N PHE A 318 -9.18 6.64 -14.82
CA PHE A 318 -9.80 5.40 -15.27
C PHE A 318 -8.71 4.39 -15.60
N ALA A 319 -8.93 3.11 -15.34
CA ALA A 319 -8.06 2.04 -15.82
C ALA A 319 -8.85 0.79 -16.24
N PHE A 320 -8.29 0.07 -17.19
CA PHE A 320 -8.76 -1.25 -17.61
C PHE A 320 -7.57 -2.21 -17.58
N ALA A 321 -7.76 -3.42 -17.05
CA ALA A 321 -6.74 -4.46 -17.10
C ALA A 321 -7.33 -5.79 -17.56
N ALA A 322 -6.48 -6.63 -18.13
CA ALA A 322 -6.80 -8.00 -18.49
C ALA A 322 -5.60 -8.92 -18.24
N ALA A 323 -5.87 -10.15 -17.85
CA ALA A 323 -4.85 -11.18 -17.69
C ALA A 323 -5.35 -12.54 -18.20
N THR A 324 -4.42 -13.35 -18.69
CA THR A 324 -4.67 -14.76 -19.00
C THR A 324 -3.54 -15.62 -18.46
N ASN A 325 -3.88 -16.75 -17.87
CA ASN A 325 -2.96 -17.71 -17.30
C ASN A 325 -3.41 -19.14 -17.62
N ARG A 326 -2.48 -20.10 -17.64
CA ARG A 326 -2.80 -21.51 -17.53
C ARG A 326 -1.85 -22.14 -16.52
N SER A 327 -2.41 -22.82 -15.52
CA SER A 327 -1.64 -23.49 -14.47
C SER A 327 -2.51 -24.47 -13.68
N LYS A 328 -1.91 -25.15 -12.70
CA LYS A 328 -2.62 -25.86 -11.62
C LYS A 328 -3.36 -24.96 -10.62
N CYS A 329 -3.08 -23.66 -10.56
CA CYS A 329 -3.68 -22.74 -9.59
C CYS A 329 -5.00 -22.15 -10.10
N THR A 330 -5.89 -21.71 -9.19
CA THR A 330 -7.05 -20.85 -9.52
C THR A 330 -7.06 -19.52 -8.77
N ALA A 331 -6.27 -19.36 -7.70
CA ALA A 331 -6.03 -18.12 -6.97
C ALA A 331 -4.56 -17.97 -6.53
N PHE A 332 -4.17 -16.76 -6.14
CA PHE A 332 -2.82 -16.44 -5.67
C PHE A 332 -2.83 -15.63 -4.37
N GLU A 333 -2.06 -16.03 -3.37
CA GLU A 333 -1.65 -15.15 -2.26
C GLU A 333 -0.11 -15.10 -2.18
N THR A 334 0.47 -14.11 -1.51
CA THR A 334 1.90 -14.10 -1.19
C THR A 334 2.13 -14.62 0.24
N ASP A 335 2.34 -15.93 0.35
CA ASP A 335 2.79 -16.64 1.55
C ASP A 335 3.83 -17.72 1.15
N SER A 336 3.90 -18.85 1.87
CA SER A 336 4.77 -19.99 1.53
C SER A 336 4.16 -20.99 0.53
N ARG A 337 2.88 -20.86 0.16
CA ARG A 337 2.15 -21.70 -0.80
C ARG A 337 1.28 -20.83 -1.70
N SER A 338 1.96 -20.03 -2.52
CA SER A 338 1.33 -18.94 -3.28
C SER A 338 0.27 -19.40 -4.27
N CYS A 339 0.48 -20.55 -4.90
CA CYS A 339 -0.50 -21.24 -5.73
C CYS A 339 -1.62 -21.82 -4.85
N ARG A 340 -2.87 -21.37 -5.07
CA ARG A 340 -4.04 -21.82 -4.30
C ARG A 340 -5.23 -22.17 -5.19
N ASP A 341 -6.16 -22.88 -4.57
CA ASP A 341 -7.48 -23.19 -5.13
C ASP A 341 -8.54 -22.24 -4.59
N LEU A 342 -9.51 -21.88 -5.44
CA LEU A 342 -10.74 -21.19 -5.04
C LEU A 342 -11.70 -22.16 -4.35
N PRO A 343 -12.65 -21.69 -3.52
CA PRO A 343 -13.74 -22.51 -3.00
C PRO A 343 -14.44 -23.31 -4.12
N GLY A 344 -14.75 -24.58 -3.86
CA GLY A 344 -15.33 -25.49 -4.85
C GLY A 344 -14.35 -26.14 -5.84
N PHE A 345 -13.08 -25.71 -5.87
CA PHE A 345 -12.02 -26.36 -6.66
C PHE A 345 -11.22 -27.35 -5.81
N SER A 346 -10.66 -28.36 -6.46
CA SER A 346 -9.69 -29.30 -5.87
C SER A 346 -8.28 -28.93 -6.36
N PRO A 347 -7.21 -29.29 -5.61
CA PRO A 347 -5.84 -29.04 -6.03
C PRO A 347 -5.57 -29.47 -7.47
N GLY A 348 -5.29 -28.49 -8.32
CA GLY A 348 -5.11 -28.71 -9.75
C GLY A 348 -3.86 -29.53 -10.06
N GLN A 349 -3.90 -30.23 -11.19
CA GLN A 349 -2.70 -30.76 -11.82
C GLN A 349 -2.14 -29.75 -12.82
N ASP A 350 -0.87 -29.92 -13.18
CA ASP A 350 -0.14 -29.00 -14.07
C ASP A 350 -0.94 -28.69 -15.36
N GLY A 351 -1.04 -27.39 -15.66
CA GLY A 351 -1.81 -26.83 -16.77
C GLY A 351 -3.32 -27.07 -16.73
N GLN A 352 -3.92 -27.56 -15.64
CA GLN A 352 -5.34 -27.92 -15.62
C GLN A 352 -6.27 -26.72 -15.86
N TYR A 353 -6.07 -25.60 -15.17
CA TYR A 353 -6.98 -24.47 -15.19
C TYR A 353 -6.46 -23.36 -16.09
N ARG A 354 -7.26 -22.96 -17.09
CA ARG A 354 -7.04 -21.73 -17.84
C ARG A 354 -7.90 -20.63 -17.23
N ILE A 355 -7.26 -19.57 -16.75
CA ILE A 355 -7.91 -18.42 -16.13
C ILE A 355 -7.88 -17.25 -17.13
N ASN A 356 -9.03 -16.60 -17.34
CA ASN A 356 -9.11 -15.33 -18.06
C ASN A 356 -9.73 -14.29 -17.11
N GLN A 357 -9.12 -13.13 -16.98
CA GLN A 357 -9.53 -12.09 -16.03
C GLN A 357 -9.61 -10.72 -16.69
N MET A 358 -10.58 -9.90 -16.26
CA MET A 358 -10.72 -8.50 -16.67
C MET A 358 -11.08 -7.62 -15.47
N LEU A 359 -10.69 -6.35 -15.56
CA LEU A 359 -10.87 -5.29 -14.56
C LEU A 359 -11.31 -3.99 -15.22
N GLU A 360 -12.28 -3.32 -14.63
CA GLU A 360 -12.51 -1.87 -14.72
C GLU A 360 -12.15 -1.24 -13.36
N GLU A 361 -11.52 -0.07 -13.38
CA GLU A 361 -11.13 0.69 -12.18
C GLU A 361 -11.36 2.19 -12.38
N VAL A 362 -11.87 2.85 -11.35
CA VAL A 362 -11.99 4.33 -11.29
C VAL A 362 -11.41 4.82 -9.97
N ARG A 363 -10.56 5.85 -10.01
CA ARG A 363 -9.99 6.50 -8.83
C ARG A 363 -10.13 8.02 -8.94
N PHE A 364 -10.51 8.67 -7.85
CA PHE A 364 -10.70 10.13 -7.78
C PHE A 364 -10.14 10.69 -6.47
N LYS A 365 -9.50 11.87 -6.53
CA LYS A 365 -9.04 12.62 -5.34
C LYS A 365 -9.24 14.12 -5.51
N TRP A 366 -9.69 14.79 -4.44
CA TRP A 366 -9.81 16.24 -4.39
C TRP A 366 -10.00 16.73 -2.95
N GLN A 367 -9.17 17.67 -2.48
CA GLN A 367 -9.31 18.37 -1.19
C GLN A 367 -9.54 17.44 0.02
N GLY A 368 -8.78 16.34 0.09
CA GLY A 368 -8.88 15.35 1.16
C GLY A 368 -10.00 14.34 0.97
N PHE A 369 -10.83 14.47 -0.07
CA PHE A 369 -11.76 13.43 -0.51
C PHE A 369 -11.06 12.46 -1.46
N SER A 370 -11.37 11.18 -1.31
CA SER A 370 -10.83 10.09 -2.12
C SER A 370 -11.91 9.06 -2.42
N VAL A 371 -11.91 8.50 -3.63
CA VAL A 371 -12.76 7.39 -4.06
C VAL A 371 -11.94 6.40 -4.87
N GLN A 372 -12.19 5.10 -4.66
CA GLN A 372 -11.70 4.00 -5.49
C GLN A 372 -12.83 3.02 -5.76
N HIS A 373 -13.02 2.67 -7.03
CA HIS A 373 -13.89 1.63 -7.54
C HIS A 373 -13.05 0.60 -8.29
N GLU A 374 -13.34 -0.68 -8.09
CA GLU A 374 -12.85 -1.76 -8.95
C GLU A 374 -14.01 -2.73 -9.24
N MET A 375 -14.16 -3.15 -10.50
CA MET A 375 -15.09 -4.19 -10.93
C MET A 375 -14.32 -5.28 -11.67
N HIS A 376 -14.40 -6.51 -11.19
CA HIS A 376 -13.62 -7.66 -11.66
C HIS A 376 -14.52 -8.74 -12.26
N TRP A 377 -14.01 -9.39 -13.31
CA TRP A 377 -14.57 -10.63 -13.87
C TRP A 377 -13.47 -11.68 -14.04
N LYS A 378 -13.81 -12.96 -13.84
CA LYS A 378 -12.87 -14.09 -13.96
C LYS A 378 -13.58 -15.35 -14.46
N GLU A 379 -13.18 -15.83 -15.63
CA GLU A 379 -13.50 -17.18 -16.11
C GLU A 379 -12.39 -18.15 -15.66
N VAL A 380 -12.76 -19.22 -14.97
CA VAL A 380 -11.92 -20.40 -14.77
C VAL A 380 -12.44 -21.52 -15.65
N VAL A 381 -11.60 -22.02 -16.56
CA VAL A 381 -11.91 -23.17 -17.43
C VAL A 381 -11.04 -24.35 -17.06
N ASP A 382 -11.66 -25.41 -16.56
CA ASP A 382 -11.00 -26.70 -16.44
C ASP A 382 -10.73 -27.25 -17.86
N THR A 383 -9.46 -27.54 -18.16
CA THR A 383 -9.05 -28.05 -19.47
C THR A 383 -9.23 -29.56 -19.61
N ARG A 384 -9.37 -30.30 -18.50
CA ARG A 384 -9.45 -31.77 -18.42
C ARG A 384 -10.88 -32.30 -18.48
N LYS A 385 -11.87 -31.52 -18.04
CA LYS A 385 -13.31 -31.82 -18.25
C LYS A 385 -13.69 -31.80 -19.74
N GLU A 386 -14.80 -32.43 -20.11
CA GLU A 386 -15.33 -32.40 -21.49
C GLU A 386 -15.87 -31.02 -21.89
N ARG A 387 -16.12 -30.78 -23.20
CA ARG A 387 -16.69 -29.49 -23.67
C ARG A 387 -18.18 -29.32 -23.34
N SER A 388 -18.84 -30.44 -23.09
CA SER A 388 -20.24 -30.66 -22.71
C SER A 388 -20.51 -30.51 -21.21
N ASP A 389 -19.48 -30.64 -20.37
CA ASP A 389 -19.60 -30.62 -18.91
C ASP A 389 -19.99 -29.20 -18.42
N PRO A 390 -21.13 -29.01 -17.74
CA PRO A 390 -21.52 -27.69 -17.23
C PRO A 390 -20.55 -27.15 -16.17
N ALA A 391 -19.90 -28.04 -15.40
CA ALA A 391 -18.89 -27.68 -14.42
C ALA A 391 -17.48 -27.52 -15.03
N ARG A 392 -17.36 -27.43 -16.36
CA ARG A 392 -16.12 -27.06 -17.06
C ARG A 392 -15.77 -25.59 -16.88
N LYS A 393 -16.78 -24.71 -16.76
CA LYS A 393 -16.61 -23.25 -16.66
C LYS A 393 -17.22 -22.72 -15.37
N THR A 394 -16.41 -22.01 -14.59
CA THR A 394 -16.88 -21.17 -13.48
C THR A 394 -16.63 -19.72 -13.86
N ASN A 395 -17.67 -18.89 -13.77
CA ASN A 395 -17.58 -17.45 -14.02
C ASN A 395 -17.79 -16.73 -12.69
N LEU A 396 -16.83 -15.91 -12.29
CA LEU A 396 -16.87 -15.13 -11.05
C LEU A 396 -17.01 -13.64 -11.41
N MET A 397 -17.70 -12.89 -10.55
CA MET A 397 -17.81 -11.43 -10.64
C MET A 397 -17.72 -10.81 -9.24
N GLY A 398 -17.04 -9.69 -9.10
CA GLY A 398 -16.92 -9.03 -7.80
C GLY A 398 -16.43 -7.61 -7.93
N GLY A 399 -16.89 -6.74 -7.05
CA GLY A 399 -16.56 -5.33 -7.12
C GLY A 399 -16.52 -4.66 -5.75
N LEU A 400 -15.75 -3.59 -5.66
CA LEU A 400 -15.62 -2.75 -4.48
C LEU A 400 -15.85 -1.29 -4.85
N VAL A 401 -16.45 -0.54 -3.92
CA VAL A 401 -16.36 0.92 -3.89
C VAL A 401 -15.96 1.34 -2.48
N GLN A 402 -14.92 2.17 -2.39
CA GLN A 402 -14.51 2.80 -1.13
C GLN A 402 -14.36 4.31 -1.32
N ALA A 403 -14.71 5.05 -0.28
CA ALA A 403 -14.57 6.50 -0.24
C ALA A 403 -14.13 6.96 1.14
N GLY A 404 -13.26 7.97 1.21
CA GLY A 404 -12.77 8.53 2.47
C GLY A 404 -12.54 10.03 2.41
N TYR A 405 -12.65 10.68 3.56
CA TYR A 405 -12.54 12.12 3.72
C TYR A 405 -11.80 12.51 5.01
N PHE A 406 -11.12 13.66 4.98
CA PHE A 406 -10.55 14.33 6.16
C PHE A 406 -11.52 15.43 6.65
N PRO A 407 -12.34 15.20 7.70
CA PRO A 407 -13.46 16.08 8.01
C PRO A 407 -13.08 17.49 8.51
N HIS A 408 -11.80 17.71 8.87
CA HIS A 408 -11.29 18.99 9.38
C HIS A 408 -11.63 20.18 8.47
N TYR A 409 -11.60 20.00 7.15
CA TYR A 409 -11.82 21.07 6.19
C TYR A 409 -13.27 21.60 6.17
N ILE A 410 -14.22 20.86 6.76
CA ILE A 410 -15.59 21.33 7.04
C ILE A 410 -15.76 21.64 8.55
N PHE A 411 -15.15 20.83 9.42
CA PHE A 411 -15.31 20.90 10.87
C PHE A 411 -13.94 21.04 11.56
N PRO A 412 -13.41 22.27 11.76
CA PRO A 412 -12.05 22.49 12.27
C PRO A 412 -11.73 21.89 13.66
N ILE A 413 -12.76 21.51 14.43
CA ILE A 413 -12.64 20.79 15.71
C ILE A 413 -12.13 19.35 15.53
N ILE A 414 -12.35 18.73 14.36
CA ILE A 414 -11.83 17.41 14.03
C ILE A 414 -10.35 17.55 13.63
N PRO A 415 -9.41 16.72 14.12
CA PRO A 415 -8.00 16.85 13.77
C PRO A 415 -7.73 16.72 12.26
N LYS A 416 -6.81 17.53 11.73
CA LYS A 416 -6.37 17.48 10.31
C LYS A 416 -5.96 16.10 9.83
N ASN A 417 -5.41 15.28 10.73
CA ASN A 417 -4.83 13.99 10.40
C ASN A 417 -5.80 12.81 10.62
N LEU A 418 -7.09 13.08 10.85
CA LEU A 418 -8.13 12.07 11.01
C LEU A 418 -8.88 11.86 9.69
N GLU A 419 -8.76 10.68 9.10
CA GLU A 419 -9.56 10.22 7.97
C GLU A 419 -10.70 9.33 8.47
N LEU A 420 -11.90 9.55 7.92
CA LEU A 420 -13.03 8.64 8.01
C LEU A 420 -13.31 8.08 6.62
N ALA A 421 -13.44 6.76 6.50
CA ALA A 421 -13.72 6.12 5.22
C ALA A 421 -14.71 4.96 5.35
N GLY A 422 -15.48 4.72 4.28
CA GLY A 422 -16.41 3.61 4.12
C GLY A 422 -16.08 2.79 2.86
N ARG A 423 -16.26 1.48 2.93
CA ARG A 423 -16.10 0.53 1.82
C ARG A 423 -17.30 -0.40 1.77
N TYR A 424 -17.86 -0.58 0.57
CA TYR A 424 -18.75 -1.68 0.25
C TYR A 424 -18.07 -2.57 -0.79
N ALA A 425 -18.17 -3.88 -0.65
CA ALA A 425 -17.66 -4.82 -1.63
C ALA A 425 -18.52 -6.10 -1.70
N PHE A 426 -18.49 -6.79 -2.83
CA PHE A 426 -19.17 -8.07 -3.04
C PHE A 426 -18.35 -9.02 -3.91
N VAL A 427 -18.54 -10.32 -3.71
CA VAL A 427 -18.06 -11.38 -4.61
C VAL A 427 -19.18 -12.39 -4.85
N ASP A 428 -19.54 -12.54 -6.12
CA ASP A 428 -20.29 -13.68 -6.64
C ASP A 428 -19.26 -14.73 -7.13
N PRO A 429 -19.14 -15.88 -6.42
CA PRO A 429 -18.15 -16.90 -6.75
C PRO A 429 -18.59 -17.83 -7.89
N ASN A 430 -19.84 -17.76 -8.39
CA ASN A 430 -20.28 -18.54 -9.55
C ASN A 430 -21.61 -18.01 -10.15
N VAL A 431 -21.54 -16.99 -11.02
CA VAL A 431 -22.70 -16.27 -11.61
C VAL A 431 -23.64 -17.14 -12.47
N ASN A 432 -23.35 -18.43 -12.61
CA ASN A 432 -24.17 -19.42 -13.33
C ASN A 432 -25.16 -20.16 -12.39
N PHE A 433 -25.06 -19.97 -11.08
CA PHE A 433 -25.90 -20.63 -10.05
C PHE A 433 -26.69 -19.57 -9.26
N ASN A 434 -27.53 -20.00 -8.31
CA ASN A 434 -28.16 -19.07 -7.37
C ASN A 434 -27.09 -18.41 -6.48
N ASN A 435 -27.31 -17.14 -6.12
CA ASN A 435 -26.46 -16.33 -5.25
C ASN A 435 -26.45 -16.76 -3.76
N ASP A 436 -26.68 -18.04 -3.48
CA ASP A 436 -26.80 -18.62 -2.14
C ASP A 436 -25.45 -18.63 -1.38
N ASP A 437 -24.33 -18.43 -2.10
CA ASP A 437 -22.95 -18.29 -1.58
C ASP A 437 -22.35 -16.89 -1.81
N LEU A 438 -23.17 -15.89 -2.17
CA LEU A 438 -22.76 -14.49 -2.37
C LEU A 438 -22.07 -13.93 -1.11
N GLN A 439 -20.90 -13.34 -1.30
CA GLN A 439 -20.10 -12.75 -0.23
C GLN A 439 -20.22 -11.23 -0.28
N GLN A 440 -20.39 -10.57 0.86
CA GLN A 440 -20.50 -9.11 0.96
C GLN A 440 -19.72 -8.55 2.14
N GLU A 441 -19.21 -7.34 1.98
CA GLU A 441 -18.49 -6.56 2.98
C GLU A 441 -19.08 -5.14 3.03
N ALA A 442 -19.44 -4.67 4.23
CA ALA A 442 -19.69 -3.25 4.50
C ALA A 442 -18.80 -2.81 5.68
N SER A 443 -17.71 -2.10 5.37
CA SER A 443 -16.69 -1.67 6.33
C SER A 443 -16.67 -0.16 6.54
N GLY A 444 -16.55 0.27 7.80
CA GLY A 444 -16.21 1.64 8.18
C GLY A 444 -14.85 1.67 8.88
N ILE A 445 -14.02 2.67 8.60
CA ILE A 445 -12.71 2.82 9.24
C ILE A 445 -12.45 4.28 9.65
N MET A 446 -11.83 4.43 10.82
CA MET A 446 -11.26 5.67 11.31
C MET A 446 -9.74 5.51 11.40
N THR A 447 -8.99 6.37 10.71
CA THR A 447 -7.53 6.33 10.67
C THR A 447 -6.94 7.66 11.15
N TYR A 448 -6.05 7.62 12.14
CA TYR A 448 -5.26 8.77 12.58
C TYR A 448 -3.81 8.63 12.10
N PHE A 449 -3.34 9.60 11.32
CA PHE A 449 -1.99 9.60 10.74
C PHE A 449 -1.03 10.47 11.59
N PHE A 450 -0.05 9.85 12.23
CA PHE A 450 1.02 10.58 12.92
C PHE A 450 2.09 11.10 11.95
N ASN A 451 2.41 10.31 10.92
CA ASN A 451 3.34 10.69 9.85
C ASN A 451 2.92 10.02 8.52
N GLY A 452 1.75 10.40 8.00
CA GLY A 452 1.14 9.76 6.83
C GLY A 452 1.13 8.24 6.92
N HIS A 453 1.36 7.56 5.79
CA HIS A 453 1.45 6.09 5.75
C HIS A 453 2.67 5.47 6.46
N LEU A 454 3.59 6.26 7.05
CA LEU A 454 4.73 5.74 7.80
C LEU A 454 4.42 5.50 9.28
N ASN A 455 3.49 6.26 9.88
CA ASN A 455 3.02 6.01 11.24
C ASN A 455 1.52 6.34 11.34
N LYS A 456 0.68 5.33 11.54
CA LYS A 456 -0.78 5.49 11.65
C LYS A 456 -1.45 4.44 12.53
N VAL A 457 -2.45 4.85 13.30
CA VAL A 457 -3.35 3.95 14.03
C VAL A 457 -4.71 3.97 13.34
N ASN A 458 -5.33 2.79 13.22
CA ASN A 458 -6.59 2.60 12.52
C ASN A 458 -7.52 1.66 13.31
N PHE A 459 -8.79 2.04 13.40
CA PHE A 459 -9.87 1.25 13.97
C PHE A 459 -10.92 1.00 12.88
N GLN A 460 -11.15 -0.27 12.53
CA GLN A 460 -12.09 -0.70 11.49
C GLN A 460 -13.20 -1.55 12.10
N VAL A 461 -14.43 -1.33 11.64
CA VAL A 461 -15.59 -2.20 11.86
C VAL A 461 -16.03 -2.73 10.49
N SER A 462 -16.30 -4.02 10.38
CA SER A 462 -16.69 -4.70 9.13
C SER A 462 -17.92 -5.55 9.38
N HIS A 463 -19.04 -5.24 8.74
CA HIS A 463 -20.14 -6.19 8.60
C HIS A 463 -19.83 -7.10 7.41
N LEU A 464 -19.90 -8.41 7.63
CA LEU A 464 -19.48 -9.43 6.68
C LEU A 464 -20.61 -10.45 6.50
N THR A 465 -20.95 -10.76 5.26
CA THR A 465 -22.05 -11.66 4.90
C THR A 465 -21.56 -12.74 3.92
N VAL A 466 -22.03 -13.97 4.10
CA VAL A 466 -21.84 -15.11 3.19
C VAL A 466 -23.17 -15.86 3.10
N GLY A 467 -23.87 -15.73 1.97
CA GLY A 467 -25.26 -16.19 1.83
C GLY A 467 -26.18 -15.52 2.86
N ASP A 468 -27.10 -16.28 3.46
CA ASP A 468 -28.02 -15.82 4.52
C ASP A 468 -27.35 -15.57 5.90
N LYS A 469 -26.03 -15.66 6.01
CA LYS A 469 -25.29 -15.58 7.28
C LYS A 469 -24.40 -14.35 7.33
N SER A 470 -24.36 -13.68 8.48
CA SER A 470 -23.49 -12.52 8.67
C SER A 470 -22.94 -12.43 10.09
N ASN A 471 -21.80 -11.74 10.24
CA ASN A 471 -21.22 -11.37 11.52
C ASN A 471 -20.59 -9.96 11.46
N GLN A 472 -20.15 -9.42 12.60
CA GLN A 472 -19.34 -8.20 12.69
C GLN A 472 -17.88 -8.57 12.99
N ARG A 473 -16.94 -7.75 12.51
CA ARG A 473 -15.51 -7.86 12.81
C ARG A 473 -14.90 -6.49 13.11
N TYR A 474 -14.19 -6.41 14.21
CA TYR A 474 -13.44 -5.26 14.71
C TYR A 474 -11.94 -5.48 14.53
N TRP A 475 -11.24 -4.45 14.08
CA TRP A 475 -9.77 -4.40 14.07
C TRP A 475 -9.29 -3.12 14.74
N LEU A 476 -8.30 -3.25 15.62
CA LEU A 476 -7.45 -2.15 16.05
C LEU A 476 -6.02 -2.44 15.61
N GLN A 477 -5.42 -1.56 14.81
CA GLN A 477 -4.13 -1.81 14.19
C GLN A 477 -3.24 -0.56 14.22
N TRP A 478 -1.97 -0.75 14.61
CA TRP A 478 -0.92 0.26 14.51
C TRP A 478 0.08 -0.17 13.42
N ASP A 479 0.41 0.76 12.54
CA ASP A 479 1.38 0.59 11.46
C ASP A 479 2.51 1.61 11.65
N PHE A 480 3.76 1.15 11.76
CA PHE A 480 4.94 1.96 12.03
C PHE A 480 6.11 1.55 11.11
N SER A 481 6.71 2.52 10.43
CA SER A 481 7.83 2.34 9.50
C SER A 481 8.97 3.32 9.80
N PHE A 482 10.21 2.84 9.68
CA PHE A 482 11.47 3.54 9.97
C PHE A 482 12.62 3.01 9.10
#